data_AF-A0A6I1JP48-F1
#
_entry.id   AF-A0A6I1JP48-F1
#
_cell.length_a   1.000
_cell.length_b   1.000
_cell.length_c   1.000
_cell.angle_alpha   90.00
_cell.angle_beta   90.00
_cell.angle_gamma   90.00
#
_symmetry.space_group_name_H-M   'P 1'
#
loop_
_entity.id
_entity.type
_entity.pdbx_description
1 polymer ?
#
loop_
_entity_poly.entity_id
_entity_poly.type
_entity_poly.pdbx_seq_one_letter_code
_entity_poly.pdbx_strand_id
1 'polypeptide(L)' 'GEVAGHLHPSAVIAVRGGRVRRKVFVSCETRLVMPAFGSLTGGLDIRDPAIRALFPAPPSLVALGSRRTYRIAA' A
#
# COMPACT_ATOMS: atom_id res chain seq x y z
N GLY A 1 -3.88 15.66 9.77
CA GLY A 1 -3.32 14.49 9.08
C GLY A 1 -2.91 14.87 7.68
N GLU A 2 -1.88 14.22 7.15
CA GLU A 2 -1.31 14.44 5.82
C GLU A 2 -1.81 13.38 4.83
N VAL A 3 -2.03 13.77 3.56
CA VAL A 3 -2.27 12.83 2.46
C VAL A 3 -1.17 13.00 1.41
N ALA A 4 -0.37 11.96 1.20
CA ALA A 4 0.78 11.97 0.32
C ALA A 4 0.57 11.06 -0.91
N GLY A 5 1.05 11.54 -2.07
CA GLY A 5 1.15 10.78 -3.31
C GLY A 5 2.60 10.38 -3.62
N HIS A 6 2.90 10.18 -4.91
CA HIS A 6 4.25 9.95 -5.47
C HIS A 6 4.92 8.59 -5.20
N LEU A 7 4.89 8.06 -3.98
CA LEU A 7 5.59 6.80 -3.66
C LEU A 7 4.87 5.54 -4.19
N HIS A 8 3.57 5.68 -4.48
CA HIS A 8 2.74 4.64 -5.09
C HIS A 8 2.85 3.25 -4.41
N PRO A 9 2.54 3.14 -3.10
CA PRO A 9 2.65 1.88 -2.36
C PRO A 9 1.91 0.71 -3.00
N SER A 10 2.54 -0.46 -2.89
CA SER A 10 2.05 -1.75 -3.35
C SER A 10 2.46 -2.85 -2.35
N ALA A 11 1.74 -3.96 -2.32
CA ALA A 11 2.09 -5.12 -1.51
C ALA A 11 1.93 -6.40 -2.31
N VAL A 12 2.78 -7.39 -2.00
CA VAL A 12 2.64 -8.75 -2.51
C VAL A 12 1.86 -9.57 -1.48
N ILE A 13 0.63 -9.94 -1.84
CA ILE A 13 -0.31 -10.65 -0.96
C ILE A 13 -0.35 -12.12 -1.39
N ALA A 14 -0.22 -13.03 -0.42
CA ALA A 14 -0.45 -14.45 -0.64
C ALA A 14 -1.96 -14.71 -0.79
N VAL A 15 -2.34 -15.44 -1.84
CA VAL A 15 -3.72 -15.84 -2.12
C VAL A 15 -3.75 -17.33 -2.44
N ARG A 16 -4.93 -17.94 -2.42
CA ARG A 16 -5.06 -19.35 -2.86
C ARG A 16 -4.58 -19.46 -4.31
N GLY A 17 -3.56 -20.29 -4.55
CA GLY A 17 -2.99 -20.49 -5.88
C GLY A 17 -1.87 -19.52 -6.29
N GLY A 18 -1.36 -18.66 -5.38
CA GLY A 18 -0.14 -17.91 -5.66
C GLY A 18 0.04 -16.62 -4.88
N ARG A 19 0.78 -15.68 -5.47
CA ARG A 19 1.04 -14.35 -4.91
C ARG A 19 0.60 -13.31 -5.92
N VAL A 20 -0.10 -12.28 -5.46
CA VAL A 20 -0.55 -11.16 -6.30
C VAL A 20 0.02 -9.86 -5.78
N ARG A 21 0.54 -9.03 -6.68
CA ARG A 21 0.87 -7.64 -6.35
C ARG A 21 -0.40 -6.80 -6.43
N ARG A 22 -0.69 -6.04 -5.39
CA ARG A 22 -1.81 -5.09 -5.34
C ARG A 22 -1.30 -3.72 -4.93
N LYS A 23 -1.98 -2.70 -5.43
CA LYS A 23 -1.84 -1.31 -4.98
C LYS A 23 -2.46 -1.20 -3.59
N VAL A 24 -1.83 -0.47 -2.68
CA VAL A 24 -2.21 -0.46 -1.27
C VAL A 24 -2.22 0.97 -0.74
N PHE A 25 -3.25 1.36 -0.01
CA PHE A 25 -3.18 2.54 0.86
C PHE A 25 -2.43 2.17 2.15
N VAL A 26 -1.53 3.03 2.58
CA VAL A 26 -0.77 2.87 3.83
C VAL A 26 -1.11 4.04 4.73
N SER A 27 -1.57 3.77 5.95
CA SER A 27 -2.07 4.83 6.85
C SER A 27 -1.69 4.63 8.30
N CYS A 28 -1.48 5.75 9.00
CA CYS A 28 -1.43 5.87 10.44
C CYS A 28 -2.29 7.06 10.88
N GLU A 29 -2.30 7.39 12.16
CA GLU A 29 -3.11 8.48 12.72
C GLU A 29 -2.81 9.85 12.07
N THR A 30 -1.56 10.07 11.64
CA THR A 30 -1.10 11.36 11.16
C THR A 30 -0.90 11.43 9.64
N ARG A 31 -0.86 10.30 8.93
CA ARG A 31 -0.51 10.23 7.50
C ARG A 31 -1.23 9.12 6.75
N LEU A 32 -1.62 9.41 5.51
CA LEU A 32 -2.08 8.46 4.51
C LEU A 32 -1.23 8.59 3.24
N VAL A 33 -0.67 7.48 2.74
CA VAL A 33 0.02 7.42 1.45
C VAL A 33 -0.88 6.70 0.45
N MET A 34 -1.20 7.37 -0.65
CA MET A 34 -2.10 6.85 -1.70
C MET A 34 -1.35 6.04 -2.76
N PRO A 35 -1.93 4.92 -3.24
CA PRO A 35 -1.37 4.19 -4.36
C PRO A 35 -1.50 4.98 -5.67
N ALA A 36 -0.76 4.55 -6.70
CA ALA A 36 -1.06 4.99 -8.05
C ALA A 36 -2.43 4.48 -8.52
N PHE A 37 -3.24 5.32 -9.15
CA PHE A 37 -4.46 4.84 -9.84
C PHE A 37 -4.19 4.43 -11.29
N GLY A 38 -3.22 5.05 -11.98
CA GLY A 38 -2.84 4.69 -13.35
C GLY A 38 -2.19 3.31 -13.48
N SER A 39 -2.31 2.67 -14.65
CA SER A 39 -1.75 1.33 -14.93
C SER A 39 -0.27 1.33 -15.28
N LEU A 40 0.28 2.48 -15.71
CA LEU A 40 1.64 2.61 -16.25
C LEU A 40 2.71 2.81 -15.17
N THR A 41 2.32 3.05 -13.94
CA THR A 41 3.25 3.28 -12.82
C THR A 41 3.45 1.98 -12.03
N GLY A 42 4.70 1.56 -11.89
CA GLY A 42 5.11 0.65 -10.82
C GLY A 42 4.82 1.26 -9.44
N GLY A 43 4.98 0.44 -8.40
CA GLY A 43 4.76 0.89 -7.03
C GLY A 43 5.80 0.29 -6.09
N LEU A 44 6.22 1.07 -5.10
CA LEU A 44 7.15 0.57 -4.06
C LEU A 44 6.45 -0.50 -3.23
N ASP A 45 7.16 -1.57 -2.89
CA ASP A 45 6.62 -2.55 -1.96
C ASP A 45 6.48 -1.90 -0.58
N ILE A 46 5.46 -2.24 0.21
CA ILE A 46 5.30 -1.74 1.59
C ILE A 46 6.53 -2.01 2.48
N ARG A 47 7.36 -3.00 2.11
CA ARG A 47 8.61 -3.34 2.79
C ARG A 47 9.78 -2.46 2.36
N ASP A 48 9.60 -1.63 1.34
CA ASP A 48 10.62 -0.71 0.85
C ASP A 48 11.01 0.30 1.96
N PRO A 49 12.31 0.56 2.18
CA PRO A 49 12.77 1.50 3.20
C PRO A 49 12.14 2.90 3.07
N ALA A 50 11.88 3.38 1.86
CA ALA A 50 11.27 4.69 1.63
C ALA A 50 9.82 4.76 2.10
N ILE A 51 9.10 3.63 2.08
CA ILE A 51 7.76 3.53 2.67
C ILE A 51 7.88 3.33 4.19
N ARG A 52 8.72 2.39 4.64
CA ARG A 52 8.86 2.05 6.07
C ARG A 52 9.30 3.25 6.91
N ALA A 53 10.20 4.08 6.40
CA ALA A 53 10.68 5.27 7.11
C ALA A 53 9.56 6.29 7.41
N LEU A 54 8.43 6.23 6.69
CA LEU A 54 7.29 7.13 6.92
C LEU A 54 6.39 6.70 8.09
N PHE A 55 6.52 5.46 8.56
CA PHE A 55 5.63 4.84 9.54
C PHE A 55 6.45 4.23 10.70
N PRO A 56 6.62 4.95 11.82
CA PRO A 56 7.42 4.48 12.95
C PRO A 56 6.77 3.31 13.71
N ALA A 57 5.49 3.04 13.47
CA ALA A 57 4.75 1.90 14.00
C ALA A 57 4.05 1.14 12.85
N PRO A 58 3.62 -0.12 13.05
CA PRO A 58 2.91 -0.89 12.02
C PRO A 58 1.70 -0.11 11.46
N PRO A 59 1.68 0.22 10.16
CA PRO A 59 0.59 0.98 9.57
C PRO A 59 -0.63 0.11 9.28
N SER A 60 -1.80 0.75 9.16
CA SER A 60 -2.97 0.13 8.55
C SER A 60 -2.80 0.04 7.04
N LEU A 61 -3.00 -1.17 6.50
CA LEU A 61 -2.88 -1.45 5.07
C LEU A 61 -4.23 -1.82 4.45
N VAL A 62 -4.53 -1.19 3.32
CA VAL A 62 -5.77 -1.44 2.56
C VAL A 62 -5.44 -1.66 1.09
N ALA A 63 -5.56 -2.89 0.62
CA ALA A 63 -5.31 -3.27 -0.76
C ALA A 63 -6.51 -2.97 -1.67
N LEU A 64 -6.22 -2.46 -2.87
CA LEU A 64 -7.18 -2.29 -3.95
C LEU A 64 -7.44 -3.62 -4.66
N GLY A 65 -8.70 -4.04 -4.66
CA GLY A 65 -9.23 -5.03 -5.60
C GLY A 65 -9.89 -4.36 -6.80
N SER A 66 -10.48 -5.17 -7.69
CA SER A 66 -11.13 -4.67 -8.90
C SER A 66 -12.43 -3.89 -8.62
N ARG A 67 -13.14 -4.18 -7.52
CA ARG A 67 -14.43 -3.55 -7.19
C ARG A 67 -14.56 -3.10 -5.73
N ARG A 68 -13.61 -3.50 -4.88
CA ARG A 68 -13.63 -3.20 -3.45
C ARG A 68 -12.23 -3.20 -2.86
N THR A 69 -12.12 -2.72 -1.63
CA THR A 69 -10.89 -2.70 -0.86
C THR A 69 -10.84 -3.84 0.16
N TYR A 70 -9.62 -4.23 0.54
CA TYR A 70 -9.37 -5.32 1.49
C TYR A 70 -8.34 -4.86 2.53
N ARG A 71 -8.67 -4.94 3.82
CA ARG A 71 -7.64 -4.79 4.87
C ARG A 71 -6.71 -6.00 4.82
N ILE A 72 -5.40 -5.76 4.89
CA ILE A 72 -4.38 -6.79 4.89
C ILE A 72 -3.44 -6.62 6.08
N ALA A 73 -2.76 -7.70 6.49
CA ALA A 73 -1.73 -7.64 7.51
C ALA A 73 -0.48 -6.92 6.96
N ALA A 74 0.22 -6.20 7.86
CA ALA A 74 1.49 -5.54 7.59
C ALA A 74 2.67 -6.52 7.63
#